data_AF-X1B942-F1
#
_entry.id   AF-X1B942-F1
#
_cell.length_a   1.000
_cell.length_b   1.000
_cell.length_c   1.000
_cell.angle_alpha   90.00
_cell.angle_beta   90.00
_cell.angle_gamma   90.00
#
_symmetry.space_group_name_H-M   'P 1'
#
loop_
_entity.id
_entity.type
_entity.pdbx_description
1 polymer ?
#
loop_
_entity_poly.entity_id
_entity_poly.type
_entity_poly.pdbx_seq_one_letter_code
_entity_poly.pdbx_strand_id
1 'polypeptide(L)' 'MKFNFLKNEKIDHREYQVNIAKKCFGNNSLVVIPTGLGKTIIAIIIAAHTLENSPPNSKVVVLIIARN' A
#
# COMPACT_ATOMS: atom_id res chain seq x y z
N MET A 1 3.69 -9.03 -8.42
CA MET A 1 3.38 -7.68 -8.96
C MET A 1 4.66 -6.88 -8.89
N LYS A 2 5.04 -6.14 -9.94
CA LYS A 2 6.26 -5.30 -9.93
C LYS A 2 5.83 -3.86 -9.69
N PHE A 3 6.42 -3.23 -8.67
CA PHE A 3 6.22 -1.81 -8.40
C PHE A 3 7.50 -1.05 -8.73
N ASN A 4 7.38 0.05 -9.47
CA ASN A 4 8.48 0.91 -9.89
C ASN A 4 8.97 1.81 -8.74
N PHE A 5 8.09 2.16 -7.81
CA PHE A 5 8.44 2.97 -6.63
C PHE A 5 8.95 2.14 -5.45
N LEU A 6 8.94 0.80 -5.54
CA LEU A 6 9.39 -0.07 -4.45
C LEU A 6 10.66 -0.82 -4.82
N LYS A 7 11.55 -0.99 -3.84
CA LYS A 7 12.63 -1.97 -3.93
C LYS A 7 12.01 -3.37 -3.75
N ASN A 8 11.65 -4.01 -4.87
CA ASN A 8 10.88 -5.26 -4.86
C ASN A 8 11.51 -6.38 -4.00
N GLU A 9 12.83 -6.40 -3.85
CA GLU A 9 13.57 -7.37 -3.01
C GLU A 9 13.48 -7.11 -1.50
N LYS A 10 13.00 -5.92 -1.09
CA LYS A 10 12.91 -5.52 0.32
C LYS A 10 11.54 -5.79 0.93
N ILE A 11 10.54 -6.12 0.11
CA ILE A 11 9.15 -6.31 0.55
C ILE A 11 8.69 -7.71 0.14
N ASP A 12 8.76 -8.62 1.10
CA ASP A 12 8.05 -9.90 0.99
C ASP A 12 6.57 -9.68 1.34
N HIS A 13 5.69 -9.90 0.37
CA HIS A 13 4.26 -9.64 0.49
C HIS A 13 3.47 -10.93 0.36
N ARG A 14 2.43 -11.06 1.17
CA ARG A 14 1.52 -12.20 1.16
C ARG A 14 0.39 -11.96 0.17
N GLU A 15 -0.14 -13.03 -0.42
CA GLU A 15 -1.18 -12.95 -1.44
C GLU A 15 -2.42 -12.16 -0.97
N TYR A 16 -2.86 -12.38 0.27
CA TYR A 16 -4.01 -11.63 0.83
C TYR A 16 -3.75 -10.12 0.88
N GLN A 17 -2.51 -9.67 1.11
CA GLN A 17 -2.17 -8.25 1.16
C GLN A 17 -2.34 -7.61 -0.23
N VAL A 18 -1.89 -8.33 -1.27
CA VAL A 18 -2.06 -7.92 -2.67
C VAL A 18 -3.54 -7.93 -3.06
N ASN A 19 -4.28 -8.97 -2.67
CA ASN A 19 -5.70 -9.10 -2.99
C ASN A 19 -6.54 -8.01 -2.31
N ILE A 20 -6.24 -7.65 -1.07
CA ILE A 20 -6.87 -6.50 -0.39
C ILE A 20 -6.50 -5.20 -1.11
N ALA A 21 -5.22 -4.96 -1.38
CA ALA A 21 -4.78 -3.72 -2.02
C ALA A 21 -5.43 -3.50 -3.39
N LYS A 22 -5.52 -4.56 -4.23
CA LYS A 22 -6.19 -4.51 -5.54
C LYS A 22 -7.65 -4.08 -5.45
N LYS A 23 -8.37 -4.51 -4.41
CA LYS A 23 -9.76 -4.08 -4.17
C LYS A 23 -9.87 -2.61 -3.79
N CYS A 24 -8.79 -2.00 -3.29
CA CYS A 24 -8.76 -0.60 -2.89
C CYS A 24 -8.34 0.35 -4.02
N PHE A 25 -7.79 -0.14 -5.13
CA PHE A 25 -7.31 0.72 -6.21
C PHE A 25 -8.46 1.53 -6.80
N GLY A 26 -8.25 2.85 -6.93
CA GLY A 26 -9.24 3.79 -7.46
C GLY A 26 -10.48 4.02 -6.57
N ASN A 27 -10.52 3.46 -5.35
CA ASN A 27 -11.72 3.49 -4.49
C ASN A 27 -11.39 3.98 -3.07
N ASN A 28 -12.27 4.81 -2.51
CA ASN A 28 -12.25 5.11 -1.08
C ASN A 28 -12.59 3.83 -0.31
N SER A 29 -11.66 3.36 0.53
CA SER A 29 -11.74 2.04 1.16
C SER A 29 -11.43 2.08 2.65
N LEU A 30 -12.21 1.35 3.46
CA LEU A 30 -11.87 1.04 4.86
C LEU A 30 -11.39 -0.41 4.95
N VAL A 31 -10.11 -0.60 5.26
CA VAL A 31 -9.51 -1.93 5.42
C VAL A 31 -9.46 -2.30 6.89
N VAL A 32 -10.20 -3.34 7.28
CA VAL A 32 -10.24 -3.85 8.66
C VAL A 32 -9.53 -5.20 8.74
N ILE A 33 -8.34 -5.21 9.33
CA ILE A 33 -7.58 -6.44 9.65
C ILE A 33 -6.85 -6.34 11.00
N PRO A 34 -6.63 -7.47 11.70
CA PRO A 34 -5.83 -7.52 12.93
C PRO A 34 -4.42 -6.89 12.82
N THR A 35 -3.84 -6.52 13.96
CA THR A 35 -2.42 -6.13 14.06
C THR A 35 -1.52 -7.32 13.72
N GLY A 36 -0.27 -7.04 13.31
CA GLY A 36 0.68 -8.09 12.88
C GLY A 36 0.47 -8.64 11.46
N LEU A 37 -0.69 -8.41 10.83
CA LEU A 37 -0.98 -8.91 9.48
C LEU A 37 -0.47 -8.02 8.33
N GLY A 38 0.27 -6.95 8.65
CA GLY A 38 0.92 -6.09 7.66
C GLY A 38 0.01 -5.05 7.01
N LYS A 39 -0.83 -4.35 7.80
CA LYS A 39 -1.59 -3.17 7.34
C LYS A 39 -0.71 -2.16 6.59
N THR A 40 0.50 -1.93 7.10
CA THR A 40 1.48 -1.02 6.48
C THR A 40 1.91 -1.50 5.09
N ILE A 41 2.10 -2.80 4.88
CA ILE A 41 2.45 -3.34 3.55
C ILE A 41 1.32 -3.12 2.55
N ILE A 42 0.07 -3.33 2.99
CA ILE A 42 -1.11 -3.04 2.15
C ILE A 42 -1.13 -1.56 1.76
N ALA A 43 -0.92 -0.65 2.71
CA ALA A 43 -0.88 0.78 2.44
C ALA A 43 0.26 1.17 1.48
N ILE A 44 1.45 0.56 1.61
CA ILE A 44 2.59 0.78 0.72
C ILE A 44 2.29 0.31 -0.70
N ILE A 45 1.67 -0.87 -0.86
CA ILE A 45 1.26 -1.38 -2.18
C ILE A 45 0.26 -0.43 -2.85
N ILE A 46 -0.73 0.05 -2.10
CA ILE A 46 -1.70 1.04 -2.59
C ILE A 46 -0.99 2.33 -2.98
N ALA A 47 -0.10 2.85 -2.13
CA ALA A 47 0.66 4.07 -2.40
C ALA A 47 1.50 3.98 -3.68
N ALA A 48 2.22 2.87 -3.86
CA ALA A 48 3.04 2.64 -5.05
C ALA A 48 2.17 2.58 -6.32
N HIS A 49 1.08 1.81 -6.28
CA HIS A 49 0.14 1.72 -7.40
C HIS A 49 -0.49 3.09 -7.72
N THR A 50 -0.89 3.85 -6.69
CA THR A 50 -1.44 5.20 -6.86
C THR A 50 -0.44 6.11 -7.56
N LEU A 51 0.82 6.15 -7.11
CA LEU A 51 1.86 6.98 -7.74
C LEU A 51 2.16 6.56 -9.19
N GLU A 52 2.18 5.25 -9.50
CA GLU A 52 2.39 4.75 -10.87
C GLU A 52 1.29 5.17 -11.85
N ASN A 53 0.08 5.36 -11.34
CA ASN A 53 -1.10 5.67 -12.15
C ASN A 53 -1.56 7.13 -11.98
N SER A 54 -0.72 7.98 -11.37
CA SER A 54 -1.01 9.40 -11.18
C SER A 54 -0.10 10.28 -12.06
N PRO A 55 -0.48 11.55 -12.33
CA PRO A 55 0.37 12.49 -13.05
C PRO A 55 1.75 12.66 -12.42
N PRO A 56 2.78 13.08 -13.20
CA PRO A 56 4.10 13.40 -12.66
C PRO A 56 4.03 14.36 -11.47
N ASN A 57 4.91 14.17 -10.49
CA ASN A 57 4.99 14.96 -9.24
C ASN A 57 3.83 14.77 -8.24
N SER A 58 2.96 13.79 -8.45
CA SER A 58 1.96 13.40 -7.46
C SER A 58 2.60 12.92 -6.15
N LYS A 59 1.87 13.06 -5.04
CA LYS A 59 2.34 12.73 -3.69
C LYS A 59 1.34 11.85 -2.97
N VAL A 60 1.85 10.94 -2.13
CA VAL A 60 1.05 10.14 -1.19
C VAL A 60 1.49 10.45 0.23
N VAL A 61 0.52 10.62 1.13
CA VAL A 61 0.76 10.82 2.56
C VAL A 61 0.24 9.59 3.29
N VAL A 62 1.12 8.95 4.08
CA VAL A 62 0.76 7.84 4.95
C VAL A 62 0.83 8.34 6.39
N LEU A 63 -0.34 8.43 7.05
CA LEU A 63 -0.42 8.83 8.45
C LEU A 63 -0.35 7.59 9.34
N ILE A 64 0.57 7.63 10.31
CA ILE A 64 0.73 6.59 11.32
C ILE A 64 0.72 7.29 12.68
N ILE A 65 0.03 6.70 13.66
CA ILE A 65 0.11 7.15 15.04
C ILE A 65 1.34 6.50 15.67
N ALA A 66 2.37 7.30 15.96
CA ALA A 66 3.45 6.89 16.84
C ALA A 66 2.98 7.06 18.29
N ARG A 67 3.12 6.02 19.12
CA ARG A 67 2.98 6.20 20.58
C ARG A 67 4.27 6.87 21.06
N ASN A 68 4.12 8.02 21.74
CA ASN A 68 5.22 8.68 22.46
C ASN A 68 5.75 7.79 23.57
#